data_AF-A0A2M8G6N1-F1
#
_entry.id   AF-A0A2M8G6N1-F1
#
_cell.length_a   1.000
_cell.length_b   1.000
_cell.length_c   1.000
_cell.angle_alpha   90.00
_cell.angle_beta   90.00
_cell.angle_gamma   90.00
#
_symmetry.space_group_name_H-M   'P 1'
#
loop_
_entity.id
_entity.type
_entity.pdbx_description
1 polymer ?
#
loop_
_entity_poly.entity_id
_entity_poly.type
_entity_poly.pdbx_seq_one_letter_code
_entity_poly.pdbx_strand_id
1 'polypeptide(L)'
;GKMKNRKRTKNVFFSEIGFTLVEILVVVTIIGILAGIVMINVSMAAPTGRDGRRQADIKQIEAACEQYFSDYRKFPTSIDVLVSGDYLKELPKDPKNVAPYTYTYDKNPATCDNAGNGNCSEYCTYAKLERNPKSGEGYYKDSTGTNYYFLVCSTYSYRTTFIGTKNWSPN
;
A
#
# COMPACT_ATOMS: atom_id res chain seq x y z
N GLY A 1 51.62 -29.76 65.63
CA GLY A 1 50.87 -30.36 64.51
C GLY A 1 49.71 -29.48 64.11
N LYS A 2 49.47 -29.28 62.81
CA LYS A 2 48.22 -28.72 62.28
C LYS A 2 47.90 -29.42 60.95
N MET A 3 46.91 -30.32 60.99
CA MET A 3 46.37 -31.03 59.82
C MET A 3 45.57 -30.05 58.95
N LYS A 4 45.92 -29.94 57.66
CA LYS A 4 45.15 -29.20 56.65
C LYS A 4 44.01 -30.08 56.15
N ASN A 5 42.79 -29.68 56.44
CA ASN A 5 41.56 -30.36 56.07
C ASN A 5 41.22 -30.04 54.60
N ARG A 6 41.31 -31.02 53.69
CA ARG A 6 41.08 -30.84 52.25
C ARG A 6 39.64 -31.27 51.91
N LYS A 7 38.74 -30.31 51.74
CA LYS A 7 37.36 -30.57 51.30
C LYS A 7 37.38 -31.13 49.88
N ARG A 8 37.00 -32.41 49.71
CA ARG A 8 36.77 -33.05 48.41
C ARG A 8 35.46 -32.49 47.82
N THR A 9 35.57 -31.63 46.81
CA THR A 9 34.46 -31.28 45.92
C THR A 9 34.13 -32.50 45.07
N LYS A 10 32.89 -33.00 45.18
CA LYS A 10 32.36 -34.05 44.30
C LYS A 10 31.88 -33.37 43.02
N ASN A 11 32.61 -33.54 41.92
CA ASN A 11 32.11 -33.13 40.60
C ASN A 11 31.03 -34.11 40.17
N VAL A 12 29.81 -33.61 40.03
CA VAL A 12 28.68 -34.37 39.46
C VAL A 12 28.85 -34.31 37.94
N PHE A 13 29.30 -35.40 37.32
CA PHE A 13 29.33 -35.52 35.87
C PHE A 13 27.88 -35.60 35.36
N PHE A 14 27.41 -34.56 34.68
CA PHE A 14 26.22 -34.66 33.85
C PHE A 14 26.52 -35.66 32.73
N SER A 15 25.76 -36.76 32.70
CA SER A 15 25.76 -37.68 31.57
C SER A 15 25.08 -36.96 30.41
N GLU A 16 25.85 -36.38 29.49
CA GLU A 16 25.34 -35.86 28.25
C GLU A 16 24.91 -37.02 27.36
N ILE A 17 23.60 -37.20 27.21
CA ILE A 17 23.02 -38.09 26.21
C ILE A 17 23.27 -37.40 24.86
N GLY A 18 24.29 -37.85 24.13
CA GLY A 18 24.70 -37.26 22.87
C GLY A 18 23.60 -37.36 21.80
N PHE A 19 23.35 -36.26 21.10
CA PHE A 19 22.49 -36.23 19.92
C PHE A 19 23.05 -37.13 18.83
N THR A 20 22.18 -37.88 18.15
CA THR A 20 22.60 -38.70 17.01
C THR A 20 22.83 -37.83 15.77
N LEU A 21 23.77 -38.23 14.90
CA LEU A 21 23.98 -37.56 13.60
C LEU A 21 22.70 -37.57 12.75
N VAL A 22 21.90 -38.63 12.87
CA VAL A 22 20.62 -38.78 12.17
C VAL A 22 19.59 -37.77 12.70
N GLU A 23 19.57 -37.48 14.00
CA GLU A 23 18.72 -36.46 14.60
C GLU A 23 18.99 -35.08 13.98
N ILE A 24 20.26 -34.69 13.91
CA ILE A 24 20.64 -33.38 13.37
C ILE A 24 20.34 -33.34 11.87
N LEU A 25 20.56 -34.43 11.13
CA LEU A 25 20.29 -34.54 9.70
C LEU A 25 18.80 -34.33 9.36
N VAL A 26 17.90 -34.98 10.10
CA VAL A 26 16.46 -34.84 9.88
C VAL A 26 15.98 -33.44 10.24
N VAL A 27 16.52 -32.83 11.30
CA VAL A 27 16.12 -31.48 11.70
C VAL A 27 16.51 -30.43 10.66
N VAL A 28 17.75 -30.45 10.16
CA VAL A 28 18.18 -29.45 9.16
C VAL A 28 17.46 -29.62 7.82
N THR A 29 17.07 -30.85 7.45
CA THR A 29 16.28 -31.10 6.24
C THR A 29 14.86 -30.55 6.38
N ILE A 30 14.19 -30.76 7.51
CA ILE A 30 12.86 -30.18 7.77
C ILE A 30 12.92 -28.65 7.79
N ILE A 31 13.92 -28.05 8.46
CA ILE A 31 14.10 -26.58 8.48
C ILE A 31 14.33 -26.05 7.06
N GLY A 32 15.13 -26.73 6.24
CA GLY A 32 15.36 -26.34 4.84
C GLY A 32 14.08 -26.34 4.00
N ILE A 33 13.24 -27.37 4.14
CA ILE A 33 11.96 -27.48 3.41
C ILE A 33 11.00 -26.36 3.85
N LEU A 34 10.85 -26.15 5.17
CA LEU A 34 9.98 -25.10 5.71
C LEU A 34 10.44 -23.70 5.29
N ALA A 35 11.76 -23.43 5.33
CA ALA A 35 12.32 -22.15 4.88
C ALA A 35 12.06 -21.89 3.38
N GLY A 36 12.15 -22.93 2.54
CA GLY A 36 11.83 -22.84 1.11
C GLY A 36 10.37 -22.44 0.85
N ILE A 37 9.42 -23.06 1.53
CA ILE A 37 7.97 -22.77 1.39
C ILE A 37 7.65 -21.33 1.83
N VAL A 38 8.23 -20.88 2.95
CA VAL A 38 7.99 -19.53 3.48
C VAL A 38 8.46 -18.45 2.50
N MET A 39 9.63 -18.61 1.87
CA MET A 39 10.16 -17.63 0.92
C MET A 39 9.26 -17.42 -0.30
N ILE A 40 8.70 -18.50 -0.86
CA ILE A 40 7.80 -18.42 -2.02
C ILE A 40 6.52 -17.63 -1.67
N ASN A 41 5.94 -17.87 -0.50
CA ASN A 41 4.69 -17.24 -0.07
C ASN A 41 4.82 -15.71 0.17
N VAL A 42 5.93 -15.26 0.75
CA VAL A 42 6.17 -13.83 1.01
C VAL A 42 6.28 -13.03 -0.30
N SER A 43 6.83 -13.63 -1.35
CA SER A 43 7.00 -12.96 -2.65
C SER A 43 5.67 -12.58 -3.32
N MET A 44 4.62 -13.39 -3.14
CA MET A 44 3.29 -13.20 -3.75
C MET A 44 2.35 -12.33 -2.91
N ALA A 45 2.56 -12.26 -1.59
CA ALA A 45 1.75 -11.43 -0.69
C ALA A 45 2.09 -9.93 -0.81
N ALA A 46 3.35 -9.60 -1.15
CA ALA A 46 3.84 -8.23 -1.14
C ALA A 46 3.11 -7.29 -2.14
N PRO A 47 2.84 -7.66 -3.41
CA PRO A 47 2.07 -6.81 -4.33
C PRO A 47 0.64 -6.56 -3.88
N THR A 48 -0.03 -7.59 -3.33
CA THR A 48 -1.41 -7.46 -2.85
C THR A 48 -1.52 -6.50 -1.66
N GLY A 49 -0.58 -6.57 -0.73
CA GLY A 49 -0.52 -5.63 0.40
C GLY A 49 -0.26 -4.19 -0.04
N ARG A 50 0.64 -3.98 -1.02
CA ARG A 50 0.90 -2.65 -1.59
C ARG A 50 -0.30 -2.09 -2.35
N ASP A 51 -1.01 -2.93 -3.13
CA ASP A 51 -2.24 -2.51 -3.80
C ASP A 51 -3.33 -2.13 -2.79
N GLY A 52 -3.50 -2.88 -1.71
CA GLY A 52 -4.41 -2.52 -0.62
C GLY A 52 -4.04 -1.17 0.01
N ARG A 53 -2.74 -0.90 0.18
CA ARG A 53 -2.27 0.41 0.66
C ARG A 53 -2.60 1.53 -0.33
N ARG A 54 -2.37 1.33 -1.64
CA ARG A 54 -2.74 2.31 -2.68
C ARG A 54 -4.21 2.65 -2.69
N GLN A 55 -5.06 1.64 -2.54
CA GLN A 55 -6.51 1.85 -2.47
C GLN A 55 -6.89 2.65 -1.21
N ALA A 56 -6.30 2.32 -0.06
CA ALA A 56 -6.51 3.07 1.18
C ALA A 56 -6.04 4.54 1.06
N ASP A 57 -4.89 4.78 0.44
CA ASP A 57 -4.35 6.11 0.21
C ASP A 57 -5.29 6.96 -0.68
N ILE A 58 -5.80 6.39 -1.79
CA ILE A 58 -6.80 7.06 -2.63
C ILE A 58 -8.09 7.33 -1.85
N LYS A 59 -8.55 6.41 -0.98
CA LYS A 59 -9.72 6.64 -0.11
C LYS A 59 -9.49 7.74 0.92
N GLN A 60 -8.25 7.94 1.36
CA GLN A 60 -7.91 9.05 2.24
C GLN A 60 -7.98 10.39 1.50
N ILE A 61 -7.47 10.44 0.27
CA ILE A 61 -7.56 11.63 -0.61
C ILE A 61 -9.02 11.92 -0.94
N GLU A 62 -9.77 10.87 -1.32
CA GLU A 62 -11.19 10.63 -1.06
C GLU A 62 -11.86 11.64 -0.12
N ALA A 63 -11.76 11.28 1.15
CA ALA A 63 -12.36 11.98 2.26
C ALA A 63 -11.88 13.43 2.40
N ALA A 64 -10.60 13.70 2.11
CA ALA A 64 -10.06 15.05 2.17
C ALA A 64 -10.68 15.99 1.13
N CYS A 65 -10.88 15.52 -0.11
CA CYS A 65 -11.59 16.26 -1.16
C CYS A 65 -13.04 16.56 -0.75
N GLU A 66 -13.72 15.62 -0.12
CA GLU A 66 -15.09 15.82 0.36
C GLU A 66 -15.18 16.83 1.49
N GLN A 67 -14.22 16.80 2.41
CA GLN A 67 -14.14 17.78 3.48
C GLN A 67 -13.91 19.18 2.90
N TYR A 68 -12.98 19.32 1.96
CA TYR A 68 -12.77 20.57 1.23
C TYR A 68 -14.05 21.05 0.52
N PHE A 69 -14.77 20.12 -0.11
CA PHE A 69 -16.02 20.43 -0.78
C PHE A 69 -17.13 20.85 0.19
N SER A 70 -17.20 20.24 1.37
CA SER A 70 -18.14 20.63 2.42
C SER A 70 -17.95 22.09 2.83
N ASP A 71 -16.69 22.53 2.90
CA ASP A 71 -16.34 23.89 3.33
C ASP A 71 -16.53 24.93 2.21
N TYR A 72 -16.13 24.60 0.98
CA TYR A 72 -16.07 25.57 -0.11
C TYR A 72 -17.09 25.39 -1.23
N ARG A 73 -17.89 24.31 -1.19
CA ARG A 73 -18.83 23.92 -2.26
C ARG A 73 -18.19 23.87 -3.65
N LYS A 74 -16.93 23.44 -3.71
CA LYS A 74 -16.15 23.21 -4.94
C LYS A 74 -15.05 22.20 -4.65
N PHE A 75 -14.62 21.46 -5.66
CA PHE A 75 -13.51 20.51 -5.50
C PHE A 75 -12.15 21.20 -5.62
N PRO A 76 -11.09 20.66 -5.02
CA PRO A 76 -9.77 21.27 -5.09
C PRO A 76 -9.21 21.28 -6.53
N THR A 77 -8.37 22.26 -6.84
CA THR A 77 -7.74 22.39 -8.18
C THR A 77 -6.55 21.46 -8.38
N SER A 78 -5.98 20.92 -7.31
CA SER A 78 -4.98 19.86 -7.34
C SER A 78 -4.98 19.13 -6.00
N ILE A 79 -4.31 17.98 -5.95
CA ILE A 79 -4.14 17.23 -4.70
C ILE A 79 -3.33 18.01 -3.65
N ASP A 80 -2.42 18.89 -4.07
CA ASP A 80 -1.58 19.71 -3.17
C ASP A 80 -2.39 20.71 -2.35
N VAL A 81 -3.53 21.16 -2.88
CA VAL A 81 -4.47 22.06 -2.18
C VAL A 81 -4.98 21.41 -0.89
N LEU A 82 -5.11 20.09 -0.85
CA LEU A 82 -5.53 19.37 0.34
C LEU A 82 -4.49 19.47 1.47
N VAL A 83 -3.20 19.52 1.12
CA VAL A 83 -2.12 19.66 2.10
C VAL A 83 -2.01 21.10 2.56
N SER A 84 -2.02 22.06 1.63
CA SER A 84 -1.94 23.48 1.99
C SER A 84 -3.18 23.97 2.75
N GLY A 85 -4.34 23.34 2.53
CA GLY A 85 -5.58 23.58 3.26
C GLY A 85 -5.75 22.79 4.57
N ASP A 86 -4.74 22.03 5.02
CA ASP A 86 -4.76 21.19 6.23
C ASP A 86 -5.86 20.08 6.25
N TYR A 87 -6.35 19.68 5.08
CA TYR A 87 -7.22 18.51 4.91
C TYR A 87 -6.43 17.19 4.88
N LEU A 88 -5.15 17.26 4.51
CA LEU A 88 -4.17 16.18 4.59
C LEU A 88 -2.89 16.69 5.25
N LYS A 89 -2.28 15.88 6.12
CA LYS A 89 -0.99 16.25 6.75
C LYS A 89 0.17 16.17 5.77
N GLU A 90 0.19 15.15 4.93
CA GLU A 90 1.11 15.00 3.82
C GLU A 90 0.46 14.13 2.74
N LEU A 91 0.97 14.21 1.52
CA LEU A 91 0.52 13.31 0.45
C LEU A 91 1.01 11.88 0.72
N PRO A 92 0.14 10.86 0.60
CA PRO A 92 0.54 9.48 0.71
C PRO A 92 1.65 9.15 -0.31
N LYS A 93 2.65 8.40 0.14
CA LYS A 93 3.78 7.96 -0.69
C LYS A 93 3.49 6.55 -1.18
N ASP A 94 3.70 6.32 -2.48
CA ASP A 94 3.54 4.99 -3.05
C ASP A 94 4.46 3.98 -2.33
N PRO A 95 3.97 2.80 -1.93
CA PRO A 95 4.77 1.81 -1.19
C PRO A 95 6.03 1.31 -1.90
N LYS A 96 6.12 1.48 -3.23
CA LYS A 96 7.29 1.11 -4.03
C LYS A 96 8.28 2.26 -4.18
N ASN A 97 7.89 3.46 -3.76
CA ASN A 97 8.68 4.70 -3.76
C ASN A 97 9.48 4.93 -5.06
N VAL A 98 8.89 4.56 -6.19
CA VAL A 98 9.45 4.80 -7.53
C VAL A 98 8.76 6.01 -8.11
N ALA A 99 9.53 7.04 -8.44
CA ALA A 99 9.05 8.18 -9.21
C ALA A 99 8.75 7.75 -10.66
N PRO A 100 7.76 8.36 -11.34
CA PRO A 100 6.85 9.39 -10.84
C PRO A 100 5.70 8.83 -9.97
N TYR A 101 5.23 9.67 -9.04
CA TYR A 101 4.12 9.40 -8.12
C TYR A 101 2.96 8.70 -8.80
N THR A 102 2.51 7.58 -8.23
CA THR A 102 1.50 6.69 -8.84
C THR A 102 0.06 7.21 -8.66
N TYR A 103 -0.14 8.22 -7.81
CA TYR A 103 -1.44 8.85 -7.55
C TYR A 103 -1.62 10.08 -8.43
N THR A 104 -2.57 10.02 -9.35
CA THR A 104 -2.91 11.15 -10.22
C THR A 104 -4.23 11.77 -9.76
N TYR A 105 -4.35 13.08 -10.00
CA TYR A 105 -5.53 13.87 -9.69
C TYR A 105 -5.91 14.68 -10.93
N ASP A 106 -7.11 14.42 -11.46
CA ASP A 106 -7.69 15.16 -12.55
C ASP A 106 -8.91 15.95 -12.05
N LYS A 107 -9.00 17.21 -12.48
CA LYS A 107 -10.12 18.10 -12.19
C LYS A 107 -10.98 18.30 -13.43
N ASN A 108 -12.27 18.56 -13.24
CA ASN A 108 -13.19 18.87 -14.31
C ASN A 108 -14.11 20.05 -13.93
N PRO A 109 -14.29 21.08 -14.79
CA PRO A 109 -13.61 21.35 -16.06
C PRO A 109 -12.08 21.37 -15.93
N ALA A 110 -11.36 20.85 -16.92
CA ALA A 110 -9.88 20.83 -16.87
C ALA A 110 -9.26 22.24 -16.69
N THR A 111 -9.98 23.28 -17.13
CA THR A 111 -9.59 24.68 -17.02
C THR A 111 -9.98 25.34 -15.69
N CYS A 112 -10.71 24.67 -14.81
CA CYS A 112 -11.16 25.28 -13.56
C CYS A 112 -9.97 25.69 -12.68
N ASP A 113 -10.10 26.85 -12.04
CA ASP A 113 -9.09 27.40 -11.11
C ASP A 113 -9.69 27.81 -9.77
N ASN A 114 -10.98 27.51 -9.54
CA ASN A 114 -11.74 27.94 -8.37
C ASN A 114 -11.75 29.47 -8.15
N ALA A 115 -11.46 30.21 -9.22
CA ALA A 115 -11.35 31.66 -9.28
C ALA A 115 -11.95 32.17 -10.60
N GLY A 116 -11.14 32.76 -11.48
CA GLY A 116 -11.60 33.44 -12.70
C GLY A 116 -12.16 32.51 -13.78
N ASN A 117 -11.69 31.27 -13.84
CA ASN A 117 -12.15 30.25 -14.80
C ASN A 117 -13.25 29.34 -14.23
N GLY A 118 -13.84 29.73 -13.09
CA GLY A 118 -14.94 29.01 -12.46
C GLY A 118 -14.50 27.88 -11.53
N ASN A 119 -15.49 27.29 -10.87
CA ASN A 119 -15.29 26.27 -9.85
C ASN A 119 -15.10 24.89 -10.47
N CYS A 120 -14.22 24.09 -9.88
CA CYS A 120 -14.09 22.68 -10.21
C CYS A 120 -15.31 21.91 -9.69
N SER A 121 -16.07 21.32 -10.63
CA SER A 121 -17.34 20.64 -10.36
C SER A 121 -17.23 19.14 -10.20
N GLU A 122 -16.09 18.59 -10.60
CA GLU A 122 -15.77 17.18 -10.51
C GLU A 122 -14.26 17.00 -10.34
N TYR A 123 -13.88 15.88 -9.71
CA TYR A 123 -12.52 15.40 -9.71
C TYR A 123 -12.48 13.88 -9.86
N CYS A 124 -11.35 13.39 -10.32
CA CYS A 124 -11.01 11.98 -10.38
C CYS A 124 -9.61 11.77 -9.78
N THR A 125 -9.47 10.75 -8.95
CA THR A 125 -8.18 10.29 -8.42
C THR A 125 -7.97 8.84 -8.76
N TYR A 126 -6.76 8.48 -9.14
CA TYR A 126 -6.48 7.12 -9.58
C TYR A 126 -5.06 6.67 -9.27
N ALA A 127 -4.91 5.35 -9.18
CA ALA A 127 -3.64 4.68 -8.89
C ALA A 127 -3.40 3.52 -9.87
N LYS A 128 -2.14 3.35 -10.28
CA LYS A 128 -1.69 2.15 -10.97
C LYS A 128 -1.41 1.06 -9.94
N LEU A 129 -2.23 0.01 -9.95
CA LEU A 129 -2.00 -1.18 -9.15
C LEU A 129 -0.91 -2.07 -9.79
N GLU A 130 -0.22 -2.84 -8.96
CA GLU A 130 0.83 -3.76 -9.40
C GLU A 130 0.29 -5.05 -10.01
N ARG A 131 -0.85 -5.51 -9.51
CA ARG A 131 -1.51 -6.67 -10.11
C ARG A 131 -2.33 -6.24 -11.31
N ASN A 132 -2.13 -6.96 -12.41
CA ASN A 132 -3.00 -6.82 -13.56
C ASN A 132 -4.44 -7.19 -13.14
N PRO A 133 -5.44 -6.45 -13.64
CA PRO A 133 -6.83 -6.75 -13.41
C PRO A 133 -7.17 -8.16 -13.93
N LYS A 134 -8.15 -8.81 -13.31
CA LYS A 134 -8.62 -10.13 -13.78
C LYS A 134 -9.26 -9.97 -15.17
N SER A 135 -9.29 -11.05 -15.95
CA SER A 135 -9.97 -11.05 -17.25
C SER A 135 -11.42 -10.57 -17.11
N GLY A 136 -11.78 -9.47 -17.78
CA GLY A 136 -13.11 -8.85 -17.72
C GLY A 136 -13.18 -7.56 -16.90
N GLU A 137 -12.12 -7.19 -16.20
CA GLU A 137 -11.99 -5.89 -15.53
C GLU A 137 -11.39 -4.83 -16.50
N GLY A 138 -12.08 -3.69 -16.65
CA GLY A 138 -11.66 -2.57 -17.50
C GLY A 138 -10.62 -1.69 -16.82
N TYR A 139 -9.76 -1.04 -17.60
CA TYR A 139 -8.76 -0.09 -17.11
C TYR A 139 -9.08 1.33 -17.60
N TYR A 140 -8.72 2.33 -16.81
CA TYR A 140 -8.70 3.72 -17.26
C TYR A 140 -7.37 4.00 -17.95
N LYS A 141 -7.39 4.84 -19.00
CA LYS A 141 -6.18 5.38 -19.62
C LYS A 141 -6.19 6.89 -19.47
N ASP A 142 -5.11 7.46 -18.97
CA ASP A 142 -4.91 8.90 -19.07
C ASP A 142 -4.62 9.31 -20.53
N SER A 143 -4.45 10.62 -20.75
CA SER A 143 -4.06 11.19 -22.04
C SER A 143 -2.68 10.72 -22.54
N THR A 144 -1.87 10.10 -21.67
CA THR A 144 -0.55 9.53 -22.02
C THR A 144 -0.63 8.05 -22.42
N GLY A 145 -1.80 7.41 -22.28
CA GLY A 145 -2.02 6.00 -22.59
C GLY A 145 -1.60 5.04 -21.47
N THR A 146 -1.30 5.57 -20.27
CA THR A 146 -0.94 4.79 -19.08
C THR A 146 -2.19 4.13 -18.50
N ASN A 147 -2.16 2.82 -18.27
CA ASN A 147 -3.27 2.09 -17.67
C ASN A 147 -3.32 2.27 -16.15
N TYR A 148 -4.51 2.58 -15.64
CA TYR A 148 -4.84 2.67 -14.22
C TYR A 148 -5.97 1.70 -13.88
N TYR A 149 -5.92 1.17 -12.66
CA TYR A 149 -6.75 0.03 -12.26
C TYR A 149 -7.66 0.34 -11.06
N PHE A 150 -7.43 1.46 -10.37
CA PHE A 150 -8.30 1.96 -9.31
C PHE A 150 -8.56 3.44 -9.54
N LEU A 151 -9.84 3.82 -9.62
CA LEU A 151 -10.31 5.16 -9.93
C LEU A 151 -11.44 5.55 -8.97
N VAL A 152 -11.39 6.75 -8.43
CA VAL A 152 -12.45 7.36 -7.65
C VAL A 152 -12.76 8.71 -8.25
N CYS A 153 -14.01 8.92 -8.67
CA CYS A 153 -14.48 10.21 -9.15
C CYS A 153 -15.66 10.70 -8.31
N SER A 154 -15.74 12.00 -8.13
CA SER A 154 -16.89 12.64 -7.47
C SER A 154 -17.28 13.90 -8.20
N THR A 155 -18.59 14.12 -8.27
CA THR A 155 -19.21 15.34 -8.81
C THR A 155 -20.09 16.00 -7.76
N TYR A 156 -20.64 17.18 -8.06
CA TYR A 156 -21.62 17.85 -7.21
C TYR A 156 -22.87 17.00 -6.87
N SER A 157 -23.26 16.07 -7.75
CA SER A 157 -24.55 15.38 -7.66
C SER A 157 -24.43 13.88 -7.38
N TYR A 158 -23.26 13.28 -7.61
CA TYR A 158 -23.05 11.86 -7.43
C TYR A 158 -21.60 11.54 -7.11
N ARG A 159 -21.39 10.42 -6.41
CA ARG A 159 -20.08 9.81 -6.17
C ARG A 159 -20.00 8.49 -6.90
N THR A 160 -18.88 8.22 -7.55
CA THR A 160 -18.62 6.95 -8.22
C THR A 160 -17.22 6.44 -7.89
N THR A 161 -17.14 5.31 -7.18
CA THR A 161 -15.90 4.55 -7.01
C THR A 161 -15.87 3.43 -8.03
N PHE A 162 -14.83 3.37 -8.85
CA PHE A 162 -14.62 2.33 -9.85
C PHE A 162 -13.38 1.51 -9.52
N ILE A 163 -13.59 0.23 -9.19
CA ILE A 163 -12.54 -0.76 -9.16
C ILE A 163 -12.65 -1.55 -10.46
N GLY A 164 -11.80 -1.24 -11.42
CA GLY A 164 -11.63 -2.08 -12.61
C GLY A 164 -12.88 -2.37 -13.45
N THR A 165 -13.91 -1.52 -13.56
CA THR A 165 -14.85 -1.54 -14.71
C THR A 165 -15.73 -0.29 -14.77
N LYS A 166 -15.43 0.61 -15.70
CA LYS A 166 -16.30 1.09 -16.79
C LYS A 166 -15.55 2.21 -17.51
N ASN A 167 -15.61 2.19 -18.84
CA ASN A 167 -15.06 3.22 -19.71
C ASN A 167 -15.69 4.58 -19.36
N TRP A 168 -15.05 5.35 -18.48
CA TRP A 168 -15.23 6.78 -18.44
C TRP A 168 -14.08 7.38 -19.26
N SER A 169 -14.41 7.84 -20.46
CA SER A 169 -13.56 8.78 -21.17
C SER A 169 -14.00 10.17 -20.70
N PRO A 170 -13.09 11.05 -20.23
CA PRO A 170 -13.40 12.46 -20.24
C PRO A 170 -13.73 12.80 -21.70
N ASN A 171 -14.95 13.27 -21.95
CA ASN A 171 -15.28 13.95 -23.20
C ASN A 171 -14.70 15.36 -23.12
#